data_AF-A0A661ZGL5-F1
#
_entry.id   AF-A0A661ZGL5-F1
#
_cell.length_a   1.000
_cell.length_b   1.000
_cell.length_c   1.000
_cell.angle_alpha   90.00
_cell.angle_beta   90.00
_cell.angle_gamma   90.00
#
_symmetry.space_group_name_H-M   'P 1'
#
loop_
_entity.id
_entity.type
_entity.pdbx_description
1 polymer ?
#
loop_
_entity_poly.entity_id
_entity_poly.type
_entity_poly.pdbx_seq_one_letter_code
_entity_poly.pdbx_strand_id
1 'polypeptide(L)'
;RDANPEVVEIYNTYHEQGFEILGVSLDRDSASWVKAIADDQLTWSHISDLKYWNSEGAELYSVMSIPHTVLIDRDGIITAKNLHGDKLREAIEELL
;
A
#
# COMPACT_ATOMS: atom_id res chain seq x y z
N ARG A 1 5.13 5.32 -13.47
CA ARG A 1 4.58 4.96 -12.14
C ARG A 1 3.88 3.64 -12.41
N ASP A 2 4.63 2.55 -12.37
CA ASP A 2 4.21 1.30 -13.04
C ASP A 2 3.66 0.29 -12.02
N ALA A 3 3.68 0.63 -10.73
CA ALA A 3 3.18 -0.20 -9.64
C ALA A 3 1.65 -0.11 -9.45
N ASN A 4 0.98 0.92 -9.99
CA ASN A 4 -0.45 1.13 -9.75
C ASN A 4 -1.36 0.07 -10.39
N PRO A 5 -1.14 -0.40 -11.64
CA PRO A 5 -2.06 -1.35 -12.28
C PRO A 5 -2.15 -2.70 -11.53
N GLU A 6 -1.01 -3.20 -11.05
CA GLU A 6 -0.94 -4.48 -10.35
C GLU A 6 -1.67 -4.43 -8.99
N VAL A 7 -1.44 -3.37 -8.22
CA VAL A 7 -2.08 -3.20 -6.92
C VAL A 7 -3.60 -3.03 -7.07
N VAL A 8 -4.05 -2.33 -8.12
CA VAL A 8 -5.48 -2.23 -8.46
C VAL A 8 -6.08 -3.59 -8.80
N GLU A 9 -5.38 -4.41 -9.60
CA GLU A 9 -5.84 -5.76 -9.96
C GLU A 9 -5.96 -6.66 -8.72
N ILE A 10 -4.93 -6.67 -7.86
CA ILE A 10 -4.93 -7.40 -6.59
C ILE A 10 -6.12 -6.95 -5.73
N TYR A 11 -6.31 -5.63 -5.57
CA TYR A 11 -7.41 -5.11 -4.78
C TYR A 11 -8.76 -5.57 -5.29
N ASN A 12 -9.03 -5.39 -6.58
CA ASN A 12 -10.31 -5.79 -7.18
C ASN A 12 -10.57 -7.30 -7.06
N THR A 13 -9.52 -8.12 -7.04
CA THR A 13 -9.63 -9.58 -6.94
C THR A 13 -9.94 -10.05 -5.52
N TYR A 14 -9.28 -9.47 -4.51
CA TYR A 14 -9.34 -9.99 -3.13
C TYR A 14 -10.15 -9.12 -2.16
N HIS A 15 -10.56 -7.91 -2.54
CA HIS A 15 -11.27 -7.00 -1.65
C HIS A 15 -12.55 -7.62 -1.05
N GLU A 16 -13.39 -8.24 -1.89
CA GLU A 16 -14.61 -8.91 -1.43
C GLU A 16 -14.34 -10.16 -0.58
N GLN A 17 -13.11 -10.66 -0.58
CA GLN A 17 -12.65 -11.81 0.22
C GLN A 17 -12.11 -11.39 1.60
N GLY A 18 -12.15 -10.09 1.91
CA GLY A 18 -11.69 -9.52 3.18
C GLY A 18 -10.25 -9.03 3.16
N PHE A 19 -9.66 -8.84 1.98
CA PHE A 19 -8.38 -8.15 1.82
C PHE A 19 -8.61 -6.63 1.75
N GLU A 20 -7.77 -5.86 2.43
CA GLU A 20 -7.82 -4.39 2.36
C GLU A 20 -6.45 -3.79 2.15
N ILE A 21 -6.42 -2.63 1.48
CA ILE A 21 -5.21 -1.85 1.25
C ILE A 21 -5.31 -0.51 1.97
N LEU A 22 -4.24 -0.13 2.67
CA LEU A 22 -4.04 1.21 3.19
C LEU A 22 -2.84 1.84 2.47
N GLY A 23 -3.11 2.81 1.61
CA GLY A 23 -2.08 3.56 0.91
C GLY A 23 -1.48 4.63 1.81
N VAL A 24 -0.22 4.47 2.21
CA VAL A 24 0.52 5.49 2.97
C VAL A 24 1.39 6.29 2.00
N SER A 25 1.05 7.56 1.79
CA SER A 25 1.84 8.45 0.94
C SER A 25 2.90 9.22 1.74
N LEU A 26 4.11 9.24 1.18
CA LEU A 26 5.21 10.10 1.63
C LEU A 26 5.34 11.36 0.75
N ASP A 27 4.27 11.85 0.13
CA ASP A 27 4.30 13.12 -0.61
C ASP A 27 4.48 14.33 0.34
N ARG A 28 4.84 15.51 -0.21
CA ARG A 28 4.91 16.78 0.53
C ARG A 28 3.75 17.73 0.22
N ASP A 29 3.08 17.52 -0.90
CA ASP A 29 2.02 18.40 -1.41
C ASP A 29 0.71 17.61 -1.47
N SER A 30 -0.26 18.01 -0.65
CA SER A 30 -1.54 17.30 -0.57
C SER A 30 -2.35 17.44 -1.85
N ALA A 31 -2.27 18.57 -2.56
CA ALA A 31 -3.03 18.78 -3.78
C ALA A 31 -2.60 17.82 -4.90
N SER A 32 -1.28 17.69 -5.12
CA SER A 32 -0.72 16.76 -6.09
C SER A 32 -1.00 15.30 -5.73
N TRP A 33 -0.93 14.96 -4.45
CA TRP A 33 -1.24 13.63 -3.95
C TRP A 33 -2.71 13.26 -4.14
N VAL A 34 -3.64 14.12 -3.72
CA VAL A 34 -5.09 13.92 -3.90
C VAL A 34 -5.45 13.84 -5.38
N LYS A 35 -4.83 14.68 -6.21
CA LYS A 35 -5.01 14.60 -7.66
C LYS A 35 -4.55 13.25 -8.22
N ALA A 36 -3.39 12.75 -7.78
CA ALA A 36 -2.90 11.44 -8.23
C ALA A 36 -3.85 10.30 -7.83
N ILE A 37 -4.41 10.32 -6.62
CA ILE A 37 -5.43 9.34 -6.18
C ILE A 37 -6.63 9.35 -7.14
N ALA A 38 -7.11 10.54 -7.51
CA ALA A 38 -8.26 10.69 -8.39
C ALA A 38 -7.94 10.27 -9.84
N ASP A 39 -6.78 10.68 -10.36
CA ASP A 39 -6.33 10.37 -11.72
C ASP A 39 -6.09 8.85 -11.90
N ASP A 40 -5.55 8.19 -10.86
CA ASP A 40 -5.25 6.76 -10.85
C ASP A 40 -6.45 5.89 -10.40
N GLN A 41 -7.59 6.51 -10.05
CA GLN A 41 -8.81 5.84 -9.58
C GLN A 41 -8.57 4.88 -8.40
N LEU A 42 -7.71 5.27 -7.45
CA LEU A 42 -7.40 4.44 -6.29
C LEU A 42 -8.56 4.52 -5.29
N THR A 43 -9.27 3.41 -5.10
CA THR A 43 -10.53 3.36 -4.34
C THR A 43 -10.36 2.99 -2.87
N TRP A 44 -9.20 2.46 -2.49
CA TRP A 44 -8.91 2.07 -1.11
C TRP A 44 -8.56 3.28 -0.23
N SER A 45 -8.37 3.05 1.07
CA SER A 45 -8.09 4.14 2.01
C SER A 45 -6.67 4.69 1.83
N HIS A 46 -6.53 6.01 1.85
CA HIS A 46 -5.26 6.71 1.70
C HIS A 46 -4.99 7.63 2.88
N ILE A 47 -3.76 7.60 3.41
CA ILE A 47 -3.29 8.48 4.47
C ILE A 47 -1.92 9.07 4.13
N SER A 48 -1.64 10.26 4.66
CA SER A 48 -0.33 10.89 4.59
C SER A 48 -0.18 11.86 5.75
N ASP A 49 1.01 11.93 6.33
CA ASP A 49 1.39 12.98 7.28
C ASP A 49 2.10 14.16 6.59
N LEU A 50 2.30 14.08 5.26
CA LEU A 50 3.02 15.04 4.41
C LEU A 50 4.47 15.33 4.84
N LYS A 51 5.05 14.48 5.70
CA LYS A 51 6.39 14.67 6.26
C LYS A 51 7.51 14.09 5.39
N TYR A 52 7.19 13.53 4.21
CA TYR A 52 8.16 12.86 3.35
C TYR A 52 8.90 11.74 4.12
N TRP A 53 10.21 11.59 3.97
CA TRP A 53 11.01 10.64 4.74
C TRP A 53 11.05 10.87 6.26
N ASN A 54 10.54 12.01 6.77
CA ASN A 54 10.40 12.25 8.22
C ASN A 54 9.06 11.71 8.77
N SER A 55 8.39 10.83 8.03
CA SER A 55 7.16 10.20 8.50
C SER A 55 7.43 9.21 9.62
N GLU A 56 6.70 9.34 10.72
CA GLU A 56 6.77 8.41 11.86
C GLU A 56 6.38 7.00 11.44
N GLY A 57 5.43 6.87 10.52
CA GLY A 57 5.02 5.58 9.96
C GLY A 57 6.12 4.94 9.11
N ALA A 58 6.80 5.72 8.27
CA ALA A 58 7.92 5.23 7.47
C ALA A 58 9.06 4.72 8.35
N GLU A 59 9.40 5.44 9.42
CA GLU A 59 10.42 5.03 10.38
C GLU A 59 10.01 3.75 11.13
N LEU A 60 8.80 3.72 11.69
CA LEU A 60 8.28 2.58 12.47
C LEU A 60 8.29 1.28 11.66
N TYR A 61 7.92 1.34 10.39
CA TYR A 61 7.90 0.17 9.51
C TYR A 61 9.24 -0.10 8.81
N SER A 62 10.25 0.76 9.03
CA SER A 62 11.59 0.71 8.43
C SER A 62 11.58 0.81 6.90
N VAL A 63 10.79 1.74 6.36
CA VAL A 63 10.68 2.02 4.94
C VAL A 63 11.91 2.80 4.46
N MET A 64 12.75 2.15 3.65
CA MET A 64 13.99 2.76 3.12
C MET A 64 13.90 3.17 1.65
N SER A 65 12.91 2.69 0.92
CA SER A 65 12.69 2.99 -0.50
C SER A 65 11.21 2.88 -0.83
N ILE A 66 10.77 3.54 -1.90
CA ILE A 66 9.42 3.40 -2.45
C ILE A 66 9.50 2.87 -3.89
N PRO A 67 8.55 2.01 -4.33
CA PRO A 67 7.42 1.48 -3.59
C PRO A 67 7.84 0.47 -2.49
N HIS A 68 7.06 0.39 -1.41
CA HIS A 68 7.24 -0.55 -0.31
C HIS A 68 5.89 -1.09 0.13
N THR A 69 5.82 -2.39 0.38
CA THR A 69 4.61 -3.08 0.81
C THR A 69 4.85 -3.70 2.19
N VAL A 70 3.81 -3.74 3.01
CA VAL A 70 3.80 -4.45 4.29
C VAL A 70 2.51 -5.25 4.33
N LEU A 71 2.63 -6.56 4.48
CA LEU A 71 1.49 -7.47 4.61
C LEU A 71 1.27 -7.76 6.09
N ILE A 72 0.05 -7.55 6.54
CA ILE A 72 -0.36 -7.70 7.93
C ILE A 72 -1.56 -8.65 7.95
N ASP A 73 -1.53 -9.66 8.81
CA ASP A 73 -2.66 -10.58 8.97
C ASP A 73 -3.77 -10.01 9.88
N ARG A 74 -4.82 -10.82 10.08
CA ARG A 74 -5.99 -10.44 10.91
C ARG A 74 -5.66 -10.28 12.40
N ASP A 75 -4.55 -10.84 12.87
CA ASP A 75 -4.06 -10.72 14.25
C ASP A 75 -3.11 -9.51 14.42
N GLY A 76 -2.85 -8.76 13.35
CA GLY A 76 -1.97 -7.59 13.37
C GLY A 76 -0.49 -7.94 13.26
N ILE A 77 -0.14 -9.15 12.85
CA ILE A 77 1.24 -9.60 12.70
C ILE A 77 1.72 -9.29 11.28
N ILE A 78 2.93 -8.72 11.18
CA ILE A 78 3.58 -8.51 9.87
C ILE A 78 4.06 -9.86 9.35
N THR A 79 3.43 -10.36 8.29
CA THR A 79 3.76 -11.64 7.66
C THR A 79 4.80 -11.49 6.56
N ALA A 80 4.83 -10.33 5.88
CA ALA A 80 5.81 -10.03 4.85
C ALA A 80 6.07 -8.53 4.68
N LYS A 81 7.23 -8.21 4.10
CA LYS A 81 7.62 -6.85 3.71
C LYS A 81 8.25 -6.85 2.33
N ASN A 82 8.04 -5.77 1.58
CA ASN A 82 8.65 -5.52 0.28
C ASN A 82 8.41 -6.63 -0.76
N LEU A 83 7.21 -7.22 -0.74
CA LEU A 83 6.74 -8.15 -1.77
C LEU A 83 6.05 -7.39 -2.92
N HIS A 84 6.26 -7.88 -4.13
CA HIS A 84 5.72 -7.34 -5.37
C HIS A 84 5.46 -8.50 -6.34
N GLY A 85 4.66 -8.29 -7.37
CA GLY A 85 4.38 -9.28 -8.39
C GLY A 85 3.67 -10.51 -7.83
N ASP A 86 3.93 -11.64 -8.46
CA ASP A 86 3.33 -12.93 -8.09
C ASP A 86 3.58 -13.30 -6.62
N LYS A 87 4.73 -12.91 -6.04
CA LYS A 87 5.03 -13.18 -4.63
C LYS A 87 4.07 -12.48 -3.67
N LEU A 88 3.63 -11.26 -4.01
CA LEU A 88 2.65 -10.55 -3.21
C LEU A 88 1.29 -11.25 -3.31
N ARG A 89 0.91 -11.67 -4.52
CA ARG A 89 -0.34 -12.40 -4.78
C ARG A 89 -0.39 -13.72 -3.99
N GLU A 90 0.65 -14.54 -4.10
CA GLU A 90 0.78 -15.82 -3.36
C GLU A 90 0.66 -15.61 -1.84
N ALA A 91 1.36 -14.61 -1.29
CA ALA A 91 1.30 -14.32 0.15
C ALA A 91 -0.08 -13.84 0.61
N ILE A 92 -0.84 -13.15 -0.25
CA ILE A 92 -2.23 -12.76 0.05
C ILE A 92 -3.13 -14.01 0.05
N GLU A 93 -2.99 -14.88 -0.95
CA GLU A 93 -3.77 -16.12 -1.05
C GLU A 93 -3.56 -17.07 0.13
N GLU A 94 -2.34 -17.12 0.69
CA GLU A 94 -2.05 -17.93 1.89
C GLU A 94 -2.74 -17.43 3.16
N LEU A 95 -3.17 -16.15 3.21
CA LEU A 95 -3.73 -15.51 4.41
C LEU A 95 -5.25 -15.31 4.38
N LEU A 96 -5.88 -15.48 3.20
CA LEU A 96 -7.32 -15.28 3.02
C LEU A 96 -8.15 -16.41 3.63
#